data_AF-A0AA89I3D5-F1
#
_entry.id   AF-A0AA89I3D5-F1
#
_cell.length_a   1.000
_cell.length_b   1.000
_cell.length_c   1.000
_cell.angle_alpha   90.00
_cell.angle_beta   90.00
_cell.angle_gamma   90.00
#
_symmetry.space_group_name_H-M   'P 1'
#
loop_
_entity.id
_entity.type
_entity.pdbx_description
1 polymer ?
#
loop_
_entity_poly.entity_id
_entity_poly.type
_entity_poly.pdbx_seq_one_letter_code
_entity_poly.pdbx_strand_id
1 'polypeptide(L)'
;MVVLILGDIQMARKYLSKSTRTKHTYEFYKERRDNPQWRADFLEVRSKRRIEIAIQAFVILVIVAGGGFYFSKKGNAQRIAKPAEVETSTTTSSSVASTAQSDDETNSSVNSNQDESTGKDDDSQLTSSSAAQASTSNTESSTSQSADSSSEDGKYSGDELVVKKYINDGFIIMPIMYNGEDVTKAIAENKAPQNLMYDGYTDGYIKDDQSVRLSHMGGASDGYYGISNGTLSIKQGASRHSFRYTVNNGVVEFENENISEPDGAKVDFQIKPAPGASATVDSQHMQN
;
A
#
# COMPACT_ATOMS: atom_id res chain seq x y z
N MET A 1 18.42 -45.17 -13.61
CA MET A 1 17.34 -44.18 -13.70
C MET A 1 17.52 -43.23 -12.51
N VAL A 2 18.18 -42.10 -12.75
CA VAL A 2 18.52 -41.12 -11.71
C VAL A 2 17.32 -40.21 -11.54
N VAL A 3 16.64 -40.30 -10.40
CA VAL A 3 15.56 -39.39 -10.02
C VAL A 3 16.22 -38.14 -9.47
N LEU A 4 16.22 -37.07 -10.28
CA LEU A 4 16.57 -35.72 -9.85
C LEU A 4 15.51 -35.26 -8.84
N ILE A 5 15.88 -35.20 -7.57
CA ILE A 5 15.14 -34.47 -6.55
C ILE A 5 15.38 -32.99 -6.82
N LEU A 6 14.48 -32.35 -7.58
CA LEU A 6 14.35 -30.90 -7.61
C LEU A 6 13.70 -30.46 -6.29
N GLY A 7 14.50 -30.46 -5.22
CA GLY A 7 14.21 -29.65 -4.06
C GLY A 7 14.48 -28.20 -4.45
N ASP A 8 13.49 -27.54 -5.07
CA ASP A 8 13.53 -26.11 -5.31
C ASP A 8 13.51 -25.39 -3.96
N ILE A 9 14.71 -25.17 -3.40
CA ILE A 9 14.96 -24.06 -2.51
C ILE A 9 14.61 -22.81 -3.33
N GLN A 10 13.38 -22.32 -3.19
CA GLN A 10 13.00 -20.99 -3.66
C GLN A 10 13.93 -20.00 -2.95
N MET A 11 15.07 -19.68 -3.57
CA MET A 11 16.00 -18.71 -3.02
C MET A 11 15.25 -17.40 -2.86
N ALA A 12 15.06 -16.97 -1.62
CA ALA A 12 14.41 -15.70 -1.31
C ALA A 12 15.10 -14.60 -2.13
N ARG A 13 14.33 -13.89 -2.97
CA ARG A 13 14.87 -12.81 -3.82
C ARG A 13 15.63 -11.82 -2.95
N LYS A 14 16.82 -11.44 -3.43
CA LYS A 14 17.68 -10.48 -2.75
C LYS A 14 17.68 -9.15 -3.48
N TYR A 15 17.61 -8.06 -2.73
CA TYR A 15 17.63 -6.70 -3.21
C TYR A 15 18.92 -6.01 -2.75
N LEU A 16 19.47 -5.12 -3.57
CA LEU A 16 20.70 -4.40 -3.25
C LEU A 16 20.40 -3.28 -2.24
N SER A 17 21.13 -3.25 -1.13
CA SER A 17 21.13 -2.12 -0.20
C SER A 17 22.04 -1.01 -0.70
N LYS A 18 21.57 0.23 -0.69
CA LYS A 18 22.42 1.41 -0.94
C LYS A 18 23.36 1.66 0.23
N SER A 19 22.89 1.40 1.45
CA SER A 19 23.64 1.62 2.70
C SER A 19 24.85 0.69 2.85
N THR A 20 24.68 -0.62 2.61
CA THR A 20 25.78 -1.58 2.79
C THR A 20 26.41 -2.07 1.50
N ARG A 21 25.87 -1.70 0.33
CA ARG A 21 26.28 -2.18 -1.00
C ARG A 21 26.24 -3.72 -1.13
N THR A 22 25.51 -4.39 -0.25
CA THR A 22 25.32 -5.84 -0.23
C THR A 22 23.86 -6.19 -0.48
N LYS A 23 23.60 -7.43 -0.91
CA LYS A 23 22.23 -7.88 -1.25
C LYS A 23 21.59 -8.60 -0.06
N HIS A 24 20.39 -8.18 0.31
CA HIS A 24 19.62 -8.75 1.43
C HIS A 24 18.22 -9.18 0.99
N THR A 25 17.59 -10.08 1.76
CA THR A 25 16.23 -10.58 1.49
C THR A 25 15.17 -9.55 1.90
N TYR A 26 13.92 -9.72 1.45
CA TYR A 26 12.81 -8.87 1.91
C TYR A 26 12.63 -8.91 3.43
N GLU A 27 12.69 -10.09 4.05
CA GLU A 27 12.54 -10.25 5.50
C GLU A 27 13.59 -9.45 6.28
N PHE A 28 14.83 -9.38 5.79
CA PHE A 28 15.88 -8.56 6.40
C PHE A 28 15.48 -7.07 6.48
N TYR A 29 14.90 -6.53 5.41
CA TYR A 29 14.43 -5.14 5.40
C TYR A 29 13.17 -4.95 6.25
N LYS A 30 12.26 -5.93 6.24
CA LYS A 30 11.01 -5.90 7.00
C LYS A 30 11.26 -5.85 8.51
N GLU A 31 12.17 -6.66 9.03
CA GLU A 31 12.57 -6.62 10.45
C GLU A 31 13.12 -5.25 10.87
N ARG A 32 13.66 -4.49 9.92
CA ARG A 32 14.30 -3.18 10.12
C ARG A 32 13.47 -2.03 9.59
N ARG A 33 12.19 -2.25 9.27
CA ARG A 33 11.30 -1.22 8.68
C ARG A 33 11.14 0.00 9.57
N ASP A 34 11.24 -0.18 10.88
CA ASP A 34 11.13 0.91 11.85
C ASP A 34 12.48 1.61 12.11
N ASN A 35 13.61 1.07 11.62
CA ASN A 35 14.94 1.66 11.78
C ASN A 35 15.20 2.75 10.71
N PRO A 36 15.49 4.01 11.10
CA PRO A 36 15.74 5.10 10.16
C PRO A 36 16.81 4.81 9.10
N GLN A 37 17.88 4.09 9.45
CA GLN A 37 18.99 3.79 8.55
C GLN A 37 18.58 2.88 7.38
N TRP A 38 17.60 2.01 7.60
CA TRP A 38 17.17 0.98 6.64
C TRP A 38 15.85 1.32 5.95
N ARG A 39 15.20 2.41 6.38
CA ARG A 39 13.84 2.77 5.96
C ARG A 39 13.73 3.08 4.47
N ALA A 40 14.65 3.88 3.93
CA ALA A 40 14.65 4.22 2.50
C ALA A 40 14.82 2.96 1.62
N ASP A 41 15.76 2.09 1.98
CA ASP A 41 15.96 0.81 1.30
C ASP A 41 14.72 -0.10 1.42
N PHE A 42 14.09 -0.17 2.60
CA PHE A 42 12.88 -0.97 2.81
C PHE A 42 11.73 -0.54 1.90
N LEU A 43 11.47 0.76 1.76
CA LEU A 43 10.35 1.26 0.94
C LEU A 43 10.59 1.07 -0.55
N GLU A 44 11.83 1.26 -1.01
CA GLU A 44 12.21 0.93 -2.38
C GLU A 44 11.99 -0.56 -2.67
N VAL A 45 12.39 -1.43 -1.74
CA VAL A 45 12.22 -2.88 -1.87
C VAL A 45 10.74 -3.28 -1.80
N ARG A 46 9.96 -2.67 -0.91
CA ARG A 46 8.50 -2.88 -0.76
C ARG A 46 7.77 -2.53 -2.05
N SER A 47 8.04 -1.37 -2.64
CA SER A 47 7.41 -0.95 -3.90
C SER A 47 7.78 -1.87 -5.06
N LYS A 48 9.06 -2.27 -5.20
CA LYS A 48 9.49 -3.26 -6.21
C LYS A 48 8.75 -4.58 -6.06
N ARG A 49 8.63 -5.11 -4.84
CA ARG A 49 7.96 -6.39 -4.59
C ARG A 49 6.45 -6.32 -4.85
N ARG A 50 5.80 -5.19 -4.57
CA ARG A 50 4.39 -4.96 -4.95
C ARG A 50 4.19 -5.01 -6.46
N ILE A 51 5.08 -4.40 -7.24
CA ILE A 51 5.01 -4.49 -8.71
C ILE A 51 5.20 -5.93 -9.19
N GLU A 52 6.17 -6.65 -8.65
CA GLU A 52 6.42 -8.04 -9.02
C GLU A 52 5.17 -8.91 -8.79
N ILE A 53 4.52 -8.76 -7.63
CA ILE A 53 3.27 -9.45 -7.30
C ILE A 53 2.16 -9.07 -8.27
N ALA A 54 2.01 -7.78 -8.57
CA ALA A 54 0.98 -7.30 -9.51
C ALA A 54 1.19 -7.83 -10.94
N ILE A 55 2.44 -7.85 -11.43
CA ILE A 55 2.78 -8.41 -12.74
C ILE A 55 2.47 -9.92 -12.77
N GLN A 56 2.86 -10.65 -11.72
CA GLN A 56 2.59 -12.08 -11.64
C GLN A 56 1.07 -12.38 -11.65
N ALA A 57 0.29 -11.61 -10.89
CA ALA A 57 -1.17 -11.73 -10.87
C ALA A 57 -1.78 -11.44 -12.25
N PHE A 58 -1.28 -10.41 -12.95
CA PHE A 58 -1.73 -10.08 -14.31
C PHE A 58 -1.43 -11.20 -15.32
N VAL A 59 -0.23 -11.78 -15.28
CA VAL A 59 0.14 -12.91 -16.16
C VAL A 59 -0.77 -14.12 -15.93
N ILE A 60 -1.06 -14.47 -14.67
CA ILE A 60 -1.98 -15.56 -14.33
C ILE A 60 -3.38 -15.27 -14.88
N LEU A 61 -3.88 -14.04 -14.71
CA LEU A 61 -5.19 -13.64 -15.23
C LEU A 61 -5.28 -13.77 -16.75
N VAL A 62 -4.25 -13.37 -17.49
CA VAL A 62 -4.19 -13.52 -18.95
C VAL A 62 -4.18 -14.99 -19.37
N ILE A 63 -3.44 -15.86 -18.67
CA ILE A 63 -3.43 -17.30 -18.95
C ILE A 63 -4.80 -17.92 -18.71
N VAL A 64 -5.49 -17.56 -17.61
CA VAL A 64 -6.82 -18.06 -17.28
C VAL A 64 -7.87 -17.57 -18.29
N ALA A 65 -7.85 -16.28 -18.66
CA ALA A 65 -8.78 -15.72 -19.63
C ALA A 65 -8.54 -16.31 -21.05
N GLY A 66 -7.28 -16.42 -21.47
CA GLY A 66 -6.90 -17.02 -22.75
C GLY A 66 -7.19 -18.52 -22.82
N GLY A 67 -6.92 -19.25 -21.74
CA GLY A 67 -7.26 -20.67 -21.60
C GLY A 67 -8.78 -20.89 -21.60
N GLY A 68 -9.53 -20.11 -20.82
CA GLY A 68 -10.99 -20.14 -20.77
C GLY A 68 -11.61 -19.87 -22.15
N PHE A 69 -11.08 -18.91 -22.91
CA PHE A 69 -11.54 -18.63 -24.27
C PHE A 69 -11.20 -19.77 -25.25
N TYR A 70 -10.04 -20.41 -25.10
CA TYR A 70 -9.63 -21.55 -25.93
C TYR A 70 -10.48 -22.81 -25.67
N PHE A 71 -10.87 -23.06 -24.41
CA PHE A 71 -11.73 -24.19 -24.05
C PHE A 71 -13.23 -23.92 -24.32
N SER A 72 -13.73 -22.70 -24.12
CA SER A 72 -15.11 -22.34 -24.47
C SER A 72 -15.38 -22.39 -25.98
N LYS A 73 -14.37 -22.24 -26.83
CA LYS A 73 -14.52 -22.43 -28.29
C LYS A 73 -14.62 -23.91 -28.72
N LYS A 74 -14.29 -24.85 -27.83
CA LYS A 74 -14.35 -26.32 -28.10
C LYS A 74 -15.48 -27.06 -27.38
N GLY A 75 -16.27 -26.40 -26.53
CA GLY A 75 -17.25 -27.05 -25.66
C GLY A 75 -18.71 -26.70 -25.98
N ASN A 76 -19.24 -27.18 -27.11
CA ASN A 76 -20.68 -27.32 -27.30
C ASN A 76 -20.97 -28.76 -27.74
N ALA A 77 -20.95 -29.69 -26.78
CA ALA A 77 -21.55 -31.02 -26.95
C ALA A 77 -21.97 -31.62 -25.60
N GLN A 78 -23.29 -31.86 -25.52
CA GLN A 78 -24.04 -32.81 -24.70
C GLN A 78 -24.23 -32.58 -23.18
N ARG A 79 -25.47 -32.19 -22.86
CA ARG A 79 -26.25 -32.71 -21.73
C ARG A 79 -26.62 -34.18 -21.98
N ILE A 80 -26.41 -35.08 -21.01
CA ILE A 80 -27.27 -36.26 -20.71
C ILE A 80 -27.23 -36.53 -19.19
N ALA A 81 -28.34 -37.05 -18.68
CA ALA A 81 -28.84 -37.06 -17.31
C ALA A 81 -28.25 -38.10 -16.31
N LYS A 82 -28.66 -37.93 -15.03
CA LYS A 82 -28.48 -38.74 -13.79
C LYS A 82 -29.02 -40.20 -13.91
N PRO A 83 -28.50 -41.20 -13.15
CA PRO A 83 -29.03 -41.59 -11.80
C PRO A 83 -27.88 -41.88 -10.75
N ALA A 84 -27.99 -41.59 -9.44
CA ALA A 84 -28.34 -42.46 -8.27
C ALA A 84 -27.57 -43.82 -8.22
N GLU A 85 -26.91 -44.35 -7.17
CA GLU A 85 -26.90 -44.20 -5.70
C GLU A 85 -25.75 -45.09 -5.09
N VAL A 86 -25.47 -44.93 -3.77
CA VAL A 86 -24.86 -45.86 -2.77
C VAL A 86 -23.33 -45.95 -2.54
N GLU A 87 -22.95 -45.47 -1.35
CA GLU A 87 -21.99 -45.91 -0.30
C GLU A 87 -20.86 -46.92 -0.62
N THR A 88 -19.66 -46.70 -0.05
CA THR A 88 -19.13 -47.43 1.13
C THR A 88 -17.61 -47.14 1.32
N SER A 89 -17.29 -46.71 2.54
CA SER A 89 -16.09 -46.91 3.38
C SER A 89 -14.77 -47.43 2.77
N THR A 90 -13.63 -46.86 3.22
CA THR A 90 -12.58 -47.63 3.93
C THR A 90 -11.62 -46.71 4.70
N THR A 91 -11.46 -47.10 5.96
CA THR A 91 -10.69 -46.62 7.10
C THR A 91 -9.18 -46.87 6.98
N THR A 92 -8.41 -46.28 7.91
CA THR A 92 -7.24 -46.87 8.64
C THR A 92 -5.90 -46.20 8.28
N SER A 93 -5.39 -45.25 9.08
CA SER A 93 -4.74 -45.29 10.42
C SER A 93 -3.22 -45.39 10.36
N SER A 94 -2.59 -44.42 11.04
CA SER A 94 -1.43 -44.50 11.95
C SER A 94 -0.13 -45.21 11.52
N SER A 95 0.99 -44.53 11.74
CA SER A 95 1.98 -44.99 12.73
C SER A 95 2.98 -43.90 13.10
N VAL A 96 3.21 -43.80 14.41
CA VAL A 96 4.27 -43.07 15.11
C VAL A 96 5.50 -43.97 15.24
N ALA A 97 6.72 -43.41 15.24
CA ALA A 97 7.79 -43.67 16.22
C ALA A 97 9.17 -43.15 15.76
N SER A 98 9.64 -42.15 16.49
CA SER A 98 10.97 -41.90 17.10
C SER A 98 12.22 -42.65 16.64
N THR A 99 13.37 -41.94 16.61
CA THR A 99 14.73 -42.27 17.15
C THR A 99 15.60 -41.01 16.96
N ALA A 100 15.98 -40.22 17.99
CA ALA A 100 17.21 -40.30 18.83
C ALA A 100 18.53 -40.22 18.00
N GLN A 101 19.62 -39.51 18.33
CA GLN A 101 20.05 -38.62 19.40
C GLN A 101 21.44 -38.04 18.99
N SER A 102 21.88 -37.00 19.70
CA SER A 102 23.30 -36.64 20.00
C SER A 102 24.15 -35.87 18.99
N ASP A 103 25.13 -35.04 19.38
CA ASP A 103 25.48 -34.20 20.55
C ASP A 103 26.82 -33.50 20.14
N ASP A 104 27.24 -32.49 20.91
CA ASP A 104 28.58 -31.86 20.98
C ASP A 104 28.99 -30.82 19.91
N GLU A 105 29.11 -29.51 20.23
CA GLU A 105 30.15 -28.80 21.05
C GLU A 105 31.24 -28.20 20.13
N THR A 106 31.86 -27.02 20.28
CA THR A 106 32.05 -26.05 21.37
C THR A 106 32.44 -24.66 20.79
N ASN A 107 32.17 -23.61 21.56
CA ASN A 107 32.76 -22.25 21.64
C ASN A 107 33.80 -21.70 20.64
N SER A 108 33.63 -20.41 20.32
CA SER A 108 34.61 -19.39 20.74
C SER A 108 33.93 -18.07 21.09
N SER A 109 34.22 -17.58 22.30
CA SER A 109 33.84 -16.30 22.88
C SER A 109 35.11 -15.46 23.07
N VAL A 110 35.12 -14.17 22.71
CA VAL A 110 35.92 -13.08 23.35
C VAL A 110 35.25 -11.74 22.95
N ASN A 111 34.45 -11.12 23.83
CA ASN A 111 34.76 -10.00 24.74
C ASN A 111 34.83 -8.62 24.04
N SER A 112 33.79 -7.79 24.12
CA SER A 112 33.55 -6.69 25.09
C SER A 112 34.51 -5.49 24.96
N ASN A 113 33.94 -4.32 24.70
CA ASN A 113 34.24 -3.10 25.46
C ASN A 113 33.01 -2.18 25.44
N GLN A 114 32.51 -1.97 26.66
CA GLN A 114 31.53 -0.98 27.08
C GLN A 114 32.30 0.30 27.39
N ASP A 115 31.77 1.46 26.98
CA ASP A 115 32.04 2.69 27.72
C ASP A 115 30.79 3.56 27.72
N GLU A 116 30.32 3.84 28.92
CA GLU A 116 29.19 4.68 29.28
C GLU A 116 29.76 5.86 30.04
N SER A 117 29.44 7.09 29.62
CA SER A 117 29.68 8.30 30.40
C SER A 117 28.60 9.32 30.09
N THR A 118 27.55 9.25 30.91
CA THR A 118 26.82 10.36 31.53
C THR A 118 27.25 11.80 31.21
N GLY A 119 26.26 12.60 30.79
CA GLY A 119 26.24 14.07 30.88
C GLY A 119 24.78 14.53 30.99
N LYS A 120 24.44 15.10 32.15
CA LYS A 120 23.13 15.67 32.48
C LYS A 120 23.05 17.15 32.05
N ASP A 121 21.84 17.69 32.19
CA ASP A 121 21.44 19.12 32.20
C ASP A 121 21.13 19.68 30.79
N ASP A 122 20.08 20.45 30.52
CA ASP A 122 19.07 21.07 31.35
C ASP A 122 17.85 21.48 30.49
N ASP A 123 16.75 21.70 31.21
CA ASP A 123 15.51 22.43 30.96
C ASP A 123 15.28 23.21 29.63
N SER A 124 14.10 23.04 29.03
CA SER A 124 13.21 24.16 28.66
C SER A 124 11.85 23.67 28.17
N GLN A 125 10.97 23.60 29.16
CA GLN A 125 9.56 23.93 29.12
C GLN A 125 9.20 25.02 28.07
N LEU A 126 8.29 24.73 27.13
CA LEU A 126 7.38 25.74 26.59
C LEU A 126 5.98 25.17 26.41
N THR A 127 5.15 25.56 27.37
CA THR A 127 3.69 25.51 27.35
C THR A 127 3.16 26.57 26.41
N SER A 128 2.12 26.29 25.63
CA SER A 128 1.12 27.30 25.26
C SER A 128 -0.22 26.64 24.94
N SER A 129 -1.14 26.86 25.86
CA SER A 129 -2.58 26.68 25.80
C SER A 129 -3.24 27.61 24.78
N SER A 130 -4.34 27.16 24.15
CA SER A 130 -5.66 27.80 24.32
C SER A 130 -6.72 27.12 23.46
N ALA A 131 -7.75 26.60 24.12
CA ALA A 131 -9.05 26.34 23.53
C ALA A 131 -9.87 27.64 23.46
N ALA A 132 -10.65 27.83 22.40
CA ALA A 132 -11.89 28.60 22.44
C ALA A 132 -12.81 28.19 21.28
N GLN A 133 -14.00 27.70 21.66
CA GLN A 133 -15.20 27.61 20.83
C GLN A 133 -15.73 29.01 20.50
N ALA A 134 -16.39 29.18 19.36
CA ALA A 134 -17.79 29.66 19.29
C ALA A 134 -18.29 29.72 17.85
N SER A 135 -19.52 29.26 17.68
CA SER A 135 -20.35 29.29 16.48
C SER A 135 -20.86 30.69 16.15
N THR A 136 -21.06 30.98 14.86
CA THR A 136 -22.19 31.80 14.40
C THR A 136 -22.69 31.29 13.06
N SER A 137 -23.98 30.97 13.02
CA SER A 137 -24.82 30.75 11.85
C SER A 137 -24.85 31.98 10.94
N ASN A 138 -24.99 31.79 9.63
CA ASN A 138 -25.92 32.60 8.85
C ASN A 138 -26.37 31.90 7.55
N THR A 139 -27.64 32.16 7.29
CA THR A 139 -28.62 31.69 6.32
C THR A 139 -28.24 31.80 4.84
N GLU A 140 -28.75 30.82 4.10
CA GLU A 140 -28.95 30.64 2.65
C GLU A 140 -28.79 31.86 1.71
N SER A 141 -28.18 31.61 0.54
CA SER A 141 -28.75 32.07 -0.73
C SER A 141 -28.24 31.22 -1.89
N SER A 142 -29.18 30.55 -2.56
CA SER A 142 -28.99 29.91 -3.86
C SER A 142 -28.59 30.95 -4.90
N THR A 143 -27.47 30.73 -5.60
CA THR A 143 -27.18 31.39 -6.88
C THR A 143 -26.47 30.39 -7.77
N SER A 144 -27.24 29.86 -8.70
CA SER A 144 -26.78 29.13 -9.87
C SER A 144 -26.02 30.12 -10.76
N GLN A 145 -24.69 30.05 -10.76
CA GLN A 145 -23.87 30.70 -11.80
C GLN A 145 -23.06 29.63 -12.52
N SER A 146 -23.57 29.29 -13.70
CA SER A 146 -22.88 28.49 -14.69
C SER A 146 -21.70 29.26 -15.27
N ALA A 147 -20.59 28.54 -15.36
CA ALA A 147 -19.52 28.64 -16.35
C ALA A 147 -18.80 29.99 -16.52
N ASP A 148 -17.64 30.09 -15.87
CA ASP A 148 -16.47 30.64 -16.55
C ASP A 148 -15.52 29.48 -16.86
N SER A 149 -15.54 29.05 -18.12
CA SER A 149 -14.69 27.98 -18.64
C SER A 149 -13.39 28.61 -19.13
N SER A 150 -12.39 28.70 -18.26
CA SER A 150 -11.01 28.73 -18.71
C SER A 150 -10.67 27.35 -19.29
N SER A 151 -10.47 27.34 -20.59
CA SER A 151 -10.29 26.19 -21.45
C SER A 151 -9.01 25.40 -21.17
N GLU A 152 -9.11 24.34 -20.36
CA GLU A 152 -8.13 23.23 -20.27
C GLU A 152 -8.80 21.85 -20.03
N ASP A 153 -10.11 21.80 -19.78
CA ASP A 153 -10.82 20.60 -19.30
C ASP A 153 -11.26 19.58 -20.39
N GLY A 154 -10.75 19.66 -21.62
CA GLY A 154 -11.22 18.83 -22.74
C GLY A 154 -11.03 17.32 -22.60
N LYS A 155 -10.24 16.87 -21.60
CA LYS A 155 -9.93 15.46 -21.34
C LYS A 155 -11.00 14.74 -20.52
N TYR A 156 -11.70 15.44 -19.64
CA TYR A 156 -12.62 14.85 -18.68
C TYR A 156 -14.04 15.31 -18.96
N SER A 157 -15.03 14.48 -18.65
CA SER A 157 -16.44 14.83 -18.85
C SER A 157 -17.33 14.25 -17.75
N GLY A 158 -18.49 14.89 -17.52
CA GLY A 158 -19.47 14.45 -16.52
C GLY A 158 -18.85 14.27 -15.13
N ASP A 159 -19.04 13.10 -14.54
CA ASP A 159 -18.56 12.74 -13.21
C ASP A 159 -17.03 12.88 -13.07
N GLU A 160 -16.27 12.65 -14.14
CA GLU A 160 -14.81 12.77 -14.09
C GLU A 160 -14.36 14.21 -13.81
N LEU A 161 -15.07 15.21 -14.35
CA LEU A 161 -14.81 16.62 -14.06
C LEU A 161 -15.15 16.96 -12.62
N VAL A 162 -16.23 16.38 -12.07
CA VAL A 162 -16.61 16.58 -10.67
C VAL A 162 -15.51 16.04 -9.75
N VAL A 163 -15.00 14.85 -10.04
CA VAL A 163 -13.89 14.24 -9.29
C VAL A 163 -12.60 15.04 -9.44
N LYS A 164 -12.25 15.51 -10.65
CA LYS A 164 -11.07 16.37 -10.88
C LYS A 164 -11.15 17.61 -9.99
N LYS A 165 -12.28 18.31 -10.01
CA LYS A 165 -12.51 19.51 -9.17
C LYS A 165 -12.44 19.19 -7.68
N TYR A 166 -12.98 18.05 -7.26
CA TYR A 166 -12.98 17.64 -5.86
C TYR A 166 -11.58 17.47 -5.25
N ILE A 167 -10.58 17.06 -6.05
CA ILE A 167 -9.19 16.88 -5.59
C ILE A 167 -8.25 18.02 -6.04
N ASN A 168 -8.75 19.00 -6.79
CA ASN A 168 -7.93 20.03 -7.45
C ASN A 168 -7.15 20.88 -6.45
N ASP A 169 -7.81 21.29 -5.37
CA ASP A 169 -7.24 22.19 -4.36
C ASP A 169 -6.33 21.47 -3.34
N GLY A 170 -6.12 20.18 -3.56
CA GLY A 170 -5.31 19.32 -2.74
C GLY A 170 -6.09 18.12 -2.21
N PHE A 171 -5.35 17.05 -1.95
CA PHE A 171 -5.85 15.81 -1.40
C PHE A 171 -4.82 15.18 -0.47
N ILE A 172 -5.31 14.28 0.36
CA ILE A 172 -4.53 13.47 1.28
C ILE A 172 -4.91 12.00 1.05
N ILE A 173 -3.90 11.14 0.96
CA ILE A 173 -4.05 9.69 1.03
C ILE A 173 -3.45 9.22 2.36
N MET A 174 -4.20 8.43 3.12
CA MET A 174 -3.75 7.93 4.42
C MET A 174 -4.26 6.51 4.69
N PRO A 175 -3.51 5.69 5.44
CA PRO A 175 -4.00 4.42 5.93
C PRO A 175 -5.06 4.66 7.01
N ILE A 176 -6.10 3.83 7.03
CA ILE A 176 -7.19 3.90 8.01
C ILE A 176 -7.38 2.57 8.75
N MET A 177 -7.09 1.43 8.09
CA MET A 177 -7.14 0.11 8.71
C MET A 177 -5.89 -0.70 8.40
N TYR A 178 -5.50 -1.56 9.34
CA TYR A 178 -4.47 -2.56 9.20
C TYR A 178 -5.01 -3.93 9.64
N ASN A 179 -5.07 -4.89 8.72
CA ASN A 179 -5.69 -6.20 8.91
C ASN A 179 -7.13 -6.15 9.44
N GLY A 180 -7.89 -5.12 9.05
CA GLY A 180 -9.27 -4.89 9.48
C GLY A 180 -9.42 -4.24 10.87
N GLU A 181 -8.31 -3.87 11.52
CA GLU A 181 -8.30 -3.10 12.76
C GLU A 181 -7.92 -1.64 12.48
N ASP A 182 -8.47 -0.71 13.26
CA ASP A 182 -8.11 0.72 13.18
C ASP A 182 -6.59 0.88 13.24
N VAL A 183 -6.04 1.71 12.34
CA VAL A 183 -4.59 1.83 12.18
C VAL A 183 -3.90 2.34 13.45
N THR A 184 -4.51 3.28 14.17
CA THR A 184 -3.93 3.86 15.38
C THR A 184 -3.93 2.83 16.51
N LYS A 185 -5.03 2.08 16.63
CA LYS A 185 -5.12 0.97 17.59
C LYS A 185 -4.11 -0.14 17.28
N ALA A 186 -4.00 -0.55 16.01
CA ALA A 186 -3.06 -1.60 15.60
C ALA A 186 -1.60 -1.22 15.85
N ILE A 187 -1.24 0.07 15.69
CA ILE A 187 0.08 0.59 16.01
C ILE A 187 0.33 0.58 17.52
N ALA A 188 -0.63 1.09 18.31
CA ALA A 188 -0.52 1.13 19.77
C ALA A 188 -0.36 -0.28 20.38
N GLU A 189 -0.99 -1.29 19.78
CA GLU A 189 -0.91 -2.70 20.21
C GLU A 189 0.26 -3.46 19.55
N ASN A 190 1.17 -2.78 18.83
CA ASN A 190 2.32 -3.38 18.11
C ASN A 190 1.94 -4.46 17.07
N LYS A 191 0.70 -4.42 16.56
CA LYS A 191 0.24 -5.29 15.47
C LYS A 191 0.58 -4.74 14.09
N ALA A 192 0.70 -3.41 13.99
CA ALA A 192 1.11 -2.70 12.78
C ALA A 192 2.53 -2.10 12.93
N PRO A 193 3.25 -1.84 11.83
CA PRO A 193 4.50 -1.07 11.86
C PRO A 193 4.32 0.29 12.53
N GLN A 194 5.26 0.70 13.37
CA GLN A 194 5.20 2.02 14.05
C GLN A 194 5.22 3.17 13.03
N ASN A 195 5.97 2.98 11.95
CA ASN A 195 6.10 3.96 10.88
C ASN A 195 4.94 3.95 9.86
N LEU A 196 3.90 3.12 10.02
CA LEU A 196 2.83 2.96 9.02
C LEU A 196 2.12 4.28 8.69
N MET A 197 1.86 5.14 9.68
CA MET A 197 1.22 6.43 9.42
C MET A 197 2.14 7.34 8.62
N TYR A 198 3.41 7.46 8.99
CA TYR A 198 4.36 8.32 8.28
C TYR A 198 4.69 7.80 6.87
N ASP A 199 4.80 6.48 6.69
CA ASP A 199 5.07 5.81 5.41
C ASP A 199 3.83 5.57 4.56
N GLY A 200 2.64 5.80 5.08
CA GLY A 200 1.37 5.60 4.38
C GLY A 200 0.71 6.92 3.98
N TYR A 201 1.18 8.03 4.55
CA TYR A 201 0.61 9.34 4.36
C TYR A 201 1.20 10.02 3.11
N THR A 202 0.33 10.54 2.25
CA THR A 202 0.72 11.28 1.05
C THR A 202 -0.18 12.50 0.89
N ASP A 203 0.41 13.69 0.91
CA ASP A 203 -0.27 14.91 0.46
C ASP A 203 -0.06 15.07 -1.04
N GLY A 204 -1.02 15.66 -1.74
CA GLY A 204 -0.86 15.95 -3.15
C GLY A 204 -1.80 17.03 -3.66
N TYR A 205 -1.48 17.56 -4.84
CA TYR A 205 -2.37 18.45 -5.59
C TYR A 205 -2.19 18.24 -7.10
N ILE A 206 -3.21 18.62 -7.88
CA ILE A 206 -3.13 18.58 -9.34
C ILE A 206 -2.21 19.71 -9.82
N LYS A 207 -1.14 19.35 -10.53
CA LYS A 207 -0.18 20.31 -11.07
C LYS A 207 -0.55 20.73 -12.50
N ASP A 208 -1.03 19.78 -13.31
CA ASP A 208 -1.56 19.99 -14.66
C ASP A 208 -2.56 18.87 -15.04
N ASP A 209 -2.96 18.75 -16.31
CA ASP A 209 -3.97 17.78 -16.78
C ASP A 209 -3.60 16.30 -16.64
N GLN A 210 -2.33 15.97 -16.39
CA GLN A 210 -1.87 14.59 -16.27
C GLN A 210 -0.94 14.37 -15.06
N SER A 211 -0.42 15.43 -14.46
CA SER A 211 0.53 15.35 -13.36
C SER A 211 -0.04 15.85 -12.05
N VAL A 212 0.43 15.22 -10.99
CA VAL A 212 0.23 15.64 -9.60
C VAL A 212 1.58 15.93 -8.99
N ARG A 213 1.64 16.91 -8.09
CA ARG A 213 2.76 17.06 -7.18
C ARG A 213 2.38 16.36 -5.88
N LEU A 214 3.25 15.48 -5.41
CA LEU A 214 3.02 14.65 -4.23
C LEU A 214 4.11 14.93 -3.20
N SER A 215 3.74 14.94 -1.93
CA SER A 215 4.68 14.85 -0.82
C SER A 215 4.50 13.54 -0.07
N HIS A 216 5.62 12.87 0.15
CA HIS A 216 5.70 11.62 0.87
C HIS A 216 7.00 11.59 1.67
N MET A 217 6.89 11.27 2.97
CA MET A 217 8.04 11.12 3.88
C MET A 217 9.03 12.30 3.94
N GLY A 218 8.55 13.52 3.78
CA GLY A 218 9.39 14.73 3.81
C GLY A 218 10.13 15.02 2.50
N GLY A 219 9.78 14.33 1.41
CA GLY A 219 10.17 14.67 0.05
C GLY A 219 8.97 15.06 -0.80
N ALA A 220 9.19 15.91 -1.79
CA ALA A 220 8.23 16.18 -2.85
C ALA A 220 8.70 15.57 -4.17
N SER A 221 7.77 15.06 -4.98
CA SER A 221 8.07 14.55 -6.32
C SER A 221 6.87 14.70 -7.25
N ASP A 222 7.13 14.74 -8.55
CA ASP A 222 6.07 14.68 -9.55
C ASP A 222 5.59 13.23 -9.75
N GLY A 223 4.27 13.08 -9.90
CA GLY A 223 3.60 11.83 -10.23
C GLY A 223 2.58 12.02 -11.35
N TYR A 224 1.86 10.96 -11.67
CA TYR A 224 0.79 10.97 -12.67
C TYR A 224 -0.53 10.62 -12.04
N TYR A 225 -1.61 11.20 -12.55
CA TYR A 225 -2.96 10.79 -12.20
C TYR A 225 -3.83 10.55 -13.43
N GLY A 226 -4.91 9.82 -13.22
CA GLY A 226 -5.93 9.57 -14.23
C GLY A 226 -7.27 9.30 -13.57
N ILE A 227 -8.33 9.80 -14.19
CA ILE A 227 -9.71 9.56 -13.77
C ILE A 227 -10.36 8.90 -14.98
N SER A 228 -10.80 7.65 -14.82
CA SER A 228 -11.50 6.93 -15.88
C SER A 228 -12.23 5.72 -15.30
N ASN A 229 -13.33 5.31 -15.94
CA ASN A 229 -14.08 4.09 -15.60
C ASN A 229 -14.45 4.03 -14.09
N GLY A 230 -14.90 5.15 -13.52
CA GLY A 230 -15.30 5.21 -12.10
C GLY A 230 -14.13 5.06 -11.12
N THR A 231 -12.89 5.27 -11.57
CA THR A 231 -11.68 5.10 -10.75
C THR A 231 -10.74 6.30 -10.89
N LEU A 232 -10.27 6.81 -9.76
CA LEU A 232 -9.11 7.72 -9.67
C LEU A 232 -7.85 6.88 -9.43
N SER A 233 -6.89 6.96 -10.33
CA SER A 233 -5.57 6.36 -10.18
C SER A 233 -4.51 7.45 -9.96
N ILE A 234 -3.64 7.25 -8.97
CA ILE A 234 -2.47 8.10 -8.69
C ILE A 234 -1.23 7.21 -8.69
N LYS A 235 -0.18 7.63 -9.40
CA LYS A 235 1.07 6.88 -9.55
C LYS A 235 2.27 7.75 -9.26
N GLN A 236 3.16 7.25 -8.40
CA GLN A 236 4.43 7.86 -8.04
C GLN A 236 5.52 6.79 -8.13
N GLY A 237 6.34 6.84 -9.18
CA GLY A 237 7.35 5.80 -9.43
C GLY A 237 6.72 4.40 -9.45
N ALA A 238 7.09 3.59 -8.46
CA ALA A 238 6.60 2.22 -8.29
C ALA A 238 5.33 2.09 -7.41
N SER A 239 4.96 3.15 -6.69
CA SER A 239 3.76 3.20 -5.88
C SER A 239 2.56 3.61 -6.73
N ARG A 240 1.43 2.93 -6.53
CA ARG A 240 0.17 3.23 -7.21
C ARG A 240 -0.97 3.09 -6.21
N HIS A 241 -1.85 4.08 -6.24
CA HIS A 241 -3.13 4.08 -5.55
C HIS A 241 -4.26 4.14 -6.57
N SER A 242 -5.38 3.51 -6.24
CA SER A 242 -6.55 3.36 -7.10
C SER A 242 -7.83 3.36 -6.25
N PHE A 243 -8.57 4.47 -6.30
CA PHE A 243 -9.80 4.65 -5.55
C PHE A 243 -11.00 4.61 -6.50
N ARG A 244 -11.94 3.70 -6.24
CA ARG A 244 -13.25 3.77 -6.90
C ARG A 244 -14.03 4.93 -6.34
N TYR A 245 -14.78 5.61 -7.20
CA TYR A 245 -15.62 6.73 -6.79
C TYR A 245 -17.04 6.56 -7.29
N THR A 246 -17.96 7.20 -6.58
CA THR A 246 -19.32 7.46 -7.05
C THR A 246 -19.60 8.95 -6.98
N VAL A 247 -20.40 9.45 -7.93
CA VAL A 247 -20.85 10.83 -7.93
C VAL A 247 -22.37 10.83 -7.86
N ASN A 248 -22.91 11.33 -6.75
CA ASN A 248 -24.34 11.44 -6.53
C ASN A 248 -24.70 12.90 -6.34
N ASN A 249 -25.42 13.49 -7.30
CA ASN A 249 -25.82 14.90 -7.28
C ASN A 249 -24.63 15.88 -7.07
N GLY A 250 -23.48 15.58 -7.68
CA GLY A 250 -22.26 16.38 -7.56
C GLY A 250 -21.44 16.14 -6.29
N VAL A 251 -21.91 15.28 -5.37
CA VAL A 251 -21.13 14.84 -4.21
C VAL A 251 -20.28 13.64 -4.61
N VAL A 252 -18.97 13.75 -4.38
CA VAL A 252 -18.00 12.68 -4.64
C VAL A 252 -17.79 11.86 -3.38
N GLU A 253 -17.93 10.55 -3.50
CA GLU A 253 -17.57 9.59 -2.45
C GLU A 253 -16.56 8.59 -3.01
N PHE A 254 -15.50 8.34 -2.23
CA PHE A 254 -14.47 7.35 -2.56
C PHE A 254 -14.62 6.09 -1.70
N GLU A 255 -14.55 4.93 -2.34
CA GLU A 255 -14.32 3.68 -1.64
C GLU A 255 -12.89 3.63 -1.09
N ASN A 256 -12.70 2.92 0.02
CA ASN A 256 -11.36 2.64 0.54
C ASN A 256 -10.62 1.70 -0.40
N GLU A 257 -9.34 1.97 -0.64
CA GLU A 257 -8.47 1.08 -1.38
C GLU A 257 -7.85 0.04 -0.44
N ASN A 258 -8.07 -1.25 -0.69
CA ASN A 258 -7.41 -2.32 0.02
C ASN A 258 -6.13 -2.75 -0.71
N ILE A 259 -4.97 -2.58 -0.07
CA ILE A 259 -3.68 -3.03 -0.58
C ILE A 259 -3.20 -4.23 0.24
N SER A 260 -2.81 -5.30 -0.45
CA SER A 260 -2.08 -6.42 0.14
C SER A 260 -0.59 -6.16 0.08
N GLU A 261 0.06 -6.16 1.24
CA GLU A 261 1.50 -6.01 1.37
C GLU A 261 2.24 -7.29 0.99
N PRO A 262 3.53 -7.19 0.64
CA PRO A 262 4.35 -8.36 0.35
C PRO A 262 4.51 -9.35 1.52
N ASP A 263 4.19 -8.96 2.75
CA ASP A 263 4.17 -9.82 3.93
C ASP A 263 2.79 -10.42 4.24
N GLY A 264 1.79 -10.16 3.39
CA GLY A 264 0.42 -10.65 3.54
C GLY A 264 -0.47 -9.76 4.40
N ALA A 265 0.05 -8.68 4.98
CA ALA A 265 -0.78 -7.71 5.67
C ALA A 265 -1.73 -7.01 4.68
N LYS A 266 -2.90 -6.59 5.16
CA LYS A 266 -3.87 -5.80 4.40
C LYS A 266 -3.93 -4.40 4.98
N VAL A 267 -3.80 -3.39 4.14
CA VAL A 267 -3.88 -1.98 4.55
C VAL A 267 -4.97 -1.32 3.73
N ASP A 268 -5.93 -0.70 4.42
CA ASP A 268 -6.95 0.11 3.76
C ASP A 268 -6.50 1.56 3.74
N PHE A 269 -6.52 2.16 2.55
CA PHE A 269 -6.23 3.56 2.31
C PHE A 269 -7.50 4.33 1.99
N GLN A 270 -7.54 5.57 2.45
CA GLN A 270 -8.60 6.52 2.12
C GLN A 270 -7.99 7.76 1.49
N ILE A 271 -8.70 8.31 0.50
CA ILE A 271 -8.41 9.62 -0.06
C ILE A 271 -9.48 10.63 0.41
N LYS A 272 -9.04 11.83 0.78
CA LYS A 272 -9.91 12.95 1.14
C LYS A 272 -9.43 14.25 0.48
N PRO A 273 -10.33 15.21 0.26
CA PRO A 273 -9.92 16.55 -0.12
C PRO A 273 -9.15 17.17 1.04
N ALA A 274 -8.06 17.84 0.73
CA ALA A 274 -7.21 18.54 1.69
C ALA A 274 -6.84 19.91 1.09
N PRO A 275 -7.76 20.89 1.16
CA PRO A 275 -7.50 22.24 0.67
C PRO A 275 -6.24 22.80 1.32
N GLY A 276 -5.29 23.26 0.51
CA GLY A 276 -4.00 23.79 0.99
C GLY A 276 -2.88 22.76 1.11
N ALA A 277 -3.10 21.50 0.68
CA ALA A 277 -2.03 20.51 0.59
C ALA A 277 -0.84 21.01 -0.25
N SER A 278 -1.07 21.91 -1.22
CA SER A 278 0.01 22.54 -2.00
C SER A 278 1.05 23.25 -1.13
N ALA A 279 0.66 23.94 -0.06
CA ALA A 279 1.60 24.60 0.84
C ALA A 279 2.49 23.59 1.58
N THR A 280 1.90 22.49 2.06
CA THR A 280 2.64 21.39 2.69
C THR A 280 3.61 20.78 1.69
N VAL A 281 3.12 20.46 0.49
CA VAL A 281 3.88 19.76 -0.54
C VAL A 281 5.04 20.60 -1.06
N ASP A 282 4.81 21.88 -1.36
CA ASP A 282 5.83 22.78 -1.92
C ASP A 282 6.87 23.22 -0.88
N SER A 283 6.59 23.06 0.42
CA SER A 283 7.56 23.27 1.49
C SER A 283 8.63 22.18 1.59
N GLN A 284 8.40 21.02 0.96
CA GLN A 284 9.32 19.88 1.01
C GLN A 284 10.41 19.97 -0.05
N HIS A 285 11.54 19.30 0.21
CA HIS A 285 12.62 19.21 -0.75
C HIS A 285 12.23 18.32 -1.94
N MET A 286 12.49 18.80 -3.17
CA MET A 286 12.26 18.04 -4.39
C MET A 286 13.22 16.85 -4.48
N GLN A 287 12.66 15.66 -4.62
CA GLN A 287 13.37 14.43 -4.92
C GLN A 287 13.30 14.20 -6.44
N ASN A 288 14.47 14.19 -7.09
CA ASN A 288 14.62 13.93 -8.52
C ASN A 288 14.65 12.43 -8.84
#